data_AF-A0A5K7ZIE6-F1
#
_entry.id   AF-A0A5K7ZIE6-F1
#
_cell.length_a   1.000
_cell.length_b   1.000
_cell.length_c   1.000
_cell.angle_alpha   90.00
_cell.angle_beta   90.00
_cell.angle_gamma   90.00
#
_symmetry.space_group_name_H-M   'P 1'
#
loop_
_entity.id
_entity.type
_entity.pdbx_description
1 polymer ?
#
loop_
_entity_poly.entity_id
_entity_poly.type
_entity_poly.pdbx_seq_one_letter_code
_entity_poly.pdbx_strand_id
1 'polypeptide(L)'
;MTIGNALKFIKRGMTDKGLRARLNAATSVQAVEEILIEENIPFSTHDFDEAFHHQLTLCQEEEEADQLKEFRMWWTLLFQLIEPAACPSGCGGCNP
;
A
#
# COMPACT_ATOMS: atom_id res chain seq x y z
N MET A 1 -5.36 9.64 13.09
CA MET A 1 -4.44 9.23 12.00
C MET A 1 -4.45 10.32 10.95
N THR A 2 -3.34 10.60 10.27
CA THR A 2 -3.17 11.84 9.50
C THR A 2 -2.66 11.59 8.08
N ILE A 3 -3.19 12.34 7.11
CA ILE A 3 -2.68 12.44 5.73
C ILE A 3 -1.16 12.68 5.71
N GLY A 4 -0.65 13.48 6.66
CA GLY A 4 0.79 13.75 6.79
C GLY A 4 1.63 12.49 7.05
N ASN A 5 1.11 11.52 7.80
CA ASN A 5 1.79 10.24 8.00
C ASN A 5 1.74 9.36 6.75
N ALA A 6 0.61 9.35 6.03
CA ALA A 6 0.51 8.67 4.74
C ALA A 6 1.47 9.26 3.68
N LEU A 7 1.62 10.58 3.63
CA LEU A 7 2.60 11.24 2.77
C LEU A 7 4.04 10.86 3.12
N LYS A 8 4.37 10.80 4.42
CA LYS A 8 5.67 10.31 4.88
C LYS A 8 5.88 8.85 4.49
N PHE A 9 4.85 8.02 4.64
CA PHE A 9 4.88 6.62 4.25
C PHE A 9 5.14 6.44 2.76
N ILE A 10 4.45 7.17 1.87
CA ILE A 10 4.68 7.09 0.42
C ILE A 10 6.15 7.40 0.10
N LYS A 11 6.66 8.54 0.60
CA LYS A 11 8.05 8.96 0.34
C LYS A 11 9.09 7.97 0.87
N ARG A 12 8.89 7.48 2.10
CA ARG A 12 9.78 6.49 2.71
C ARG A 12 9.66 5.14 2.01
N GLY A 13 8.45 4.65 1.77
CA GLY A 13 8.19 3.35 1.15
C GLY A 13 8.75 3.23 -0.27
N MET A 14 8.88 4.33 -1.01
CA MET A 14 9.52 4.32 -2.33
C MET A 14 11.06 4.14 -2.28
N THR A 15 11.70 4.49 -1.16
CA THR A 15 13.18 4.55 -1.06
C THR A 15 13.76 3.61 -0.01
N ASP A 16 13.03 3.34 1.07
CA ASP A 16 13.42 2.53 2.21
C ASP A 16 13.10 1.05 1.97
N LYS A 17 14.12 0.32 1.49
CA LYS A 17 14.02 -1.13 1.27
C LYS A 17 13.81 -1.92 2.56
N GLY A 18 14.28 -1.43 3.71
CA GLY A 18 14.13 -2.09 5.00
C GLY A 18 12.69 -2.04 5.49
N LEU A 19 12.03 -0.89 5.32
CA LEU A 19 10.59 -0.76 5.56
C LEU A 19 9.78 -1.70 4.66
N ARG A 20 10.05 -1.73 3.35
CA ARG A 20 9.35 -2.64 2.42
C ARG A 20 9.57 -4.11 2.77
N ALA A 21 10.78 -4.49 3.15
CA ALA A 21 11.08 -5.87 3.53
C ALA A 21 10.27 -6.32 4.75
N ARG A 22 10.15 -5.48 5.79
CA ARG A 22 9.31 -5.78 6.96
C ARG A 22 7.83 -5.88 6.61
N LEU A 23 7.32 -4.94 5.81
CA LEU A 23 5.93 -4.96 5.37
C LEU A 23 5.61 -6.20 4.54
N ASN A 24 6.51 -6.60 3.62
CA ASN A 24 6.35 -7.83 2.84
C ASN A 24 6.43 -9.11 3.67
N ALA A 25 7.07 -9.06 4.85
CA ALA A 25 7.14 -10.19 5.77
C ALA A 25 5.93 -10.27 6.72
N ALA A 26 5.06 -9.24 6.74
CA ALA A 26 3.86 -9.25 7.55
C ALA A 26 2.86 -10.30 7.05
N THR A 27 2.28 -11.06 7.97
CA THR A 27 1.36 -12.17 7.66
C THR A 27 -0.10 -11.84 7.95
N SER A 28 -0.39 -10.64 8.47
CA SER A 28 -1.75 -10.18 8.81
C SER A 28 -1.83 -8.67 8.65
N VAL A 29 -3.06 -8.16 8.46
CA VAL A 29 -3.32 -6.71 8.43
C VAL A 29 -2.88 -6.05 9.73
N GLN A 30 -3.12 -6.72 10.86
CA GLN A 30 -2.70 -6.23 12.17
C GLN A 30 -1.18 -6.10 12.30
N ALA A 31 -0.40 -7.04 11.75
CA ALA A 31 1.06 -6.95 11.73
C ALA A 31 1.54 -5.75 10.87
N VAL A 32 0.85 -5.43 9.77
CA VAL A 32 1.13 -4.23 8.98
C VAL A 32 0.86 -2.96 9.80
N GLU A 33 -0.28 -2.90 10.48
CA GLU A 33 -0.63 -1.77 11.35
C GLU A 33 0.39 -1.57 12.48
N GLU A 34 0.84 -2.64 13.12
CA GLU A 34 1.88 -2.60 14.16
C GLU A 34 3.18 -2.04 13.62
N ILE A 35 3.65 -2.48 12.44
CA ILE A 35 4.85 -1.93 11.80
C ILE A 35 4.69 -0.42 11.55
N LEU A 36 3.52 0.03 11.07
CA LEU A 36 3.29 1.46 10.84
C LEU A 36 3.29 2.28 12.14
N ILE A 37 2.81 1.70 13.25
CA ILE A 37 2.85 2.31 14.58
C ILE A 37 4.29 2.39 15.10
N GLU A 38 5.06 1.30 15.01
CA GLU A 38 6.48 1.25 15.41
C GLU A 38 7.31 2.30 14.64
N GLU A 39 7.01 2.48 13.36
CA GLU A 39 7.64 3.48 12.49
C GLU A 39 7.15 4.91 12.72
N ASN A 40 6.24 5.12 13.69
CA ASN A 40 5.62 6.40 14.02
C ASN A 40 4.93 7.07 12.82
N ILE A 41 4.38 6.25 11.92
CA ILE A 41 3.64 6.68 10.72
C ILE A 41 2.26 5.99 10.61
N PRO A 42 1.43 5.92 11.67
CA PRO A 42 0.10 5.33 11.55
C PRO A 42 -0.80 6.22 10.68
N PHE A 43 -1.51 5.59 9.75
CA PHE A 43 -2.50 6.22 8.87
C PHE A 43 -3.63 5.23 8.54
N SER A 44 -4.81 5.74 8.17
CA SER A 44 -5.93 4.93 7.68
C SER A 44 -5.87 4.72 6.17
N THR A 45 -6.63 3.76 5.63
CA THR A 45 -6.75 3.57 4.17
C THR A 45 -7.19 4.84 3.46
N HIS A 46 -8.13 5.60 4.05
CA HIS A 46 -8.57 6.88 3.52
C HIS A 46 -7.45 7.92 3.48
N ASP A 47 -6.65 8.04 4.56
CA ASP A 47 -5.47 8.92 4.59
C ASP A 47 -4.47 8.56 3.47
N PHE A 48 -4.29 7.26 3.20
CA PHE A 48 -3.41 6.79 2.13
C PHE A 48 -3.92 7.19 0.74
N ASP A 49 -5.21 6.97 0.47
CA ASP A 49 -5.80 7.35 -0.82
C ASP A 49 -5.72 8.85 -1.05
N GLU A 50 -6.02 9.68 -0.03
CA GLU A 50 -5.89 11.13 -0.15
C GLU A 50 -4.44 11.56 -0.38
N ALA A 51 -3.48 10.99 0.37
CA ALA A 51 -2.07 11.28 0.20
C ALA A 51 -1.55 10.87 -1.19
N PHE A 52 -2.00 9.72 -1.72
CA PHE A 52 -1.67 9.25 -3.06
C PHE A 52 -2.19 10.21 -4.13
N HIS A 53 -3.49 10.57 -4.10
CA HIS A 53 -4.05 11.48 -5.09
C HIS A 53 -3.40 12.86 -5.03
N HIS A 54 -3.13 13.35 -3.83
CA HIS A 54 -2.40 14.60 -3.63
C HIS A 54 -0.98 14.53 -4.22
N GLN A 55 -0.22 13.45 -3.99
CA GLN A 55 1.11 13.30 -4.62
C GLN A 55 1.00 13.19 -6.14
N LEU A 56 0.02 12.43 -6.66
CA LEU A 56 -0.18 12.25 -8.09
C LEU A 56 -0.47 13.59 -8.79
N THR A 57 -1.26 14.47 -8.17
CA THR A 57 -1.54 15.80 -8.72
C THR A 57 -0.34 16.74 -8.76
N LEU A 58 0.70 16.44 -7.97
CA LEU A 58 1.93 17.22 -7.90
C LEU A 58 3.02 16.71 -8.85
N CYS A 59 2.90 15.49 -9.36
CA CYS A 59 3.82 14.94 -10.35
C CYS A 59 3.77 15.79 -11.63
N GLN A 60 4.92 16.30 -12.05
CA GLN A 60 5.04 17.06 -13.29
C GLN A 60 5.48 16.17 -14.44
N GLU A 61 6.30 15.15 -14.12
CA GLU A 61 6.83 14.20 -15.07
C GLU A 61 6.06 12.88 -15.04
N GLU A 62 5.90 12.26 -16.21
CA GLU A 62 5.23 10.97 -16.37
C GLU A 62 5.92 9.87 -15.56
N GLU A 63 7.26 9.86 -15.55
CA GLU A 63 8.06 8.88 -14.82
C GLU A 63 7.80 8.93 -13.31
N GLU A 64 7.65 10.13 -12.73
CA GLU A 64 7.32 10.28 -11.30
C GLU A 64 5.92 9.74 -10.99
N ALA A 65 4.96 10.02 -11.88
CA ALA A 65 3.60 9.52 -11.73
C ALA A 65 3.56 7.99 -11.82
N ASP A 66 4.35 7.39 -12.70
CA ASP A 66 4.41 5.94 -12.87
C ASP A 66 5.07 5.25 -11.68
N GLN A 67 6.18 5.78 -11.15
CA GLN A 67 6.77 5.28 -9.91
C GLN A 67 5.77 5.32 -8.73
N LEU A 68 4.97 6.38 -8.64
CA LEU A 68 3.95 6.49 -7.61
C LEU A 68 2.80 5.48 -7.79
N LYS A 69 2.36 5.23 -9.04
CA LYS A 69 1.35 4.21 -9.36
C LYS A 69 1.87 2.80 -9.07
N GLU A 70 3.11 2.50 -9.41
CA GLU A 70 3.76 1.22 -9.09
C GLU A 70 3.82 0.99 -7.57
N PHE A 71 4.14 2.05 -6.82
CA PHE A 71 4.13 1.99 -5.36
C PHE A 71 2.73 1.70 -4.81
N ARG A 72 1.69 2.38 -5.31
CA ARG A 72 0.30 2.09 -4.94
C ARG A 72 -0.09 0.65 -5.27
N MET A 73 0.27 0.16 -6.44
CA MET A 73 -0.02 -1.21 -6.86
C MET A 73 0.63 -2.22 -5.92
N TRP A 74 1.90 -2.03 -5.56
CA TRP A 74 2.56 -2.86 -4.56
C TRP A 74 1.83 -2.85 -3.22
N TRP A 75 1.44 -1.67 -2.73
CA TRP A 75 0.71 -1.54 -1.48
C TRP A 75 -0.61 -2.29 -1.52
N THR A 76 -1.39 -2.18 -2.60
CA THR A 76 -2.63 -2.94 -2.78
C THR A 76 -2.40 -4.46 -2.83
N LEU A 77 -1.37 -4.91 -3.55
CA LEU A 77 -1.03 -6.34 -3.66
C LEU A 77 -0.64 -6.93 -2.31
N LEU A 78 0.04 -6.16 -1.46
CA LEU A 78 0.41 -6.60 -0.12
C LEU A 78 -0.82 -7.02 0.71
N PHE A 79 -1.91 -6.25 0.66
CA PHE A 79 -3.14 -6.62 1.37
C PHE A 79 -3.87 -7.80 0.73
N GLN A 80 -3.86 -7.92 -0.60
CA GLN A 80 -4.45 -9.08 -1.29
C GLN A 80 -3.74 -10.40 -0.99
N LEU A 81 -2.43 -10.35 -0.70
CA LEU A 81 -1.66 -11.53 -0.30
C LEU A 81 -1.89 -11.90 1.16
N ILE A 82 -2.12 -10.90 2.01
CA ILE A 82 -2.34 -11.06 3.45
C ILE A 82 -3.77 -11.47 3.79
N GLU A 83 -4.74 -10.98 3.03
CA GLU A 83 -6.13 -11.45 3.07
C GLU A 83 -6.27 -12.53 2.00
N PRO A 84 -6.01 -13.83 2.30
CA PRO A 84 -6.29 -14.86 1.33
C PRO A 84 -7.77 -14.73 0.99
N ALA A 85 -8.04 -14.39 -0.27
CA ALA A 85 -9.39 -14.34 -0.79
C ALA A 85 -10.08 -15.62 -0.35
N ALA A 86 -11.05 -15.51 0.56
CA ALA A 86 -12.00 -16.56 0.80
C ALA A 86 -12.73 -16.71 -0.52
N CYS A 87 -12.23 -17.54 -1.44
CA CYS A 87 -12.95 -17.90 -2.65
C CYS A 87 -14.28 -18.48 -2.17
N PRO A 88 -15.43 -17.80 -2.35
CA PRO A 88 -16.68 -18.51 -2.26
C PRO A 88 -16.70 -19.38 -3.51
N SER A 89 -16.66 -20.69 -3.30
CA SER A 89 -16.89 -21.74 -4.29
C SER A 89 -17.87 -21.27 -5.38
N GLY A 90 -17.38 -21.05 -6.61
CA GLY A 90 -18.26 -20.58 -7.68
C GLY A 90 -17.60 -20.00 -8.94
N CYS A 91 -16.42 -20.46 -9.38
CA CYS A 91 -15.96 -20.18 -10.75
C CYS A 91 -16.72 -21.06 -11.75
N GLY A 92 -17.99 -20.75 -12.02
CA GLY A 92 -18.83 -21.39 -13.03
C GLY A 92 -18.61 -20.85 -14.44
N GLY A 93 -17.35 -20.67 -14.87
CA GLY A 93 -17.02 -19.93 -16.10
C GLY A 93 -15.96 -20.55 -17.00
N CYS A 94 -15.44 -21.74 -16.71
CA CYS A 94 -14.65 -22.48 -17.69
C CYS A 94 -15.59 -23.42 -18.45
N ASN A 95 -16.01 -23.02 -19.65
CA ASN A 95 -16.55 -23.95 -20.64
C ASN A 95 -15.50 -24.11 -21.76
N PRO A 96 -15.30 -25.34 -22.29
CA PRO A 96 -14.19 -25.70 -23.17
C PRO A 96 -14.28 -25.11 -24.58
#